data_AF-A0A9D2SSW5-F1
#
_entry.id   AF-A0A9D2SSW5-F1
#
_cell.length_a   1.000
_cell.length_b   1.000
_cell.length_c   1.000
_cell.angle_alpha   90.00
_cell.angle_beta   90.00
_cell.angle_gamma   90.00
#
_symmetry.space_group_name_H-M   'P 1'
#
loop_
_entity.id
_entity.type
_entity.pdbx_description
1 polymer ?
#
loop_
_entity_poly.entity_id
_entity_poly.type
_entity_poly.pdbx_seq_one_letter_code
_entity_poly.pdbx_strand_id
1 'polypeptide(L)' 'MKCPYCGNEMRKGKICAIGSGAALEWKERGEAFRLNTEPKMVAVMNGDCIAGYRCEKCKKIILEYE' A
#
# COMPACT_ATOMS: atom_id res chain seq x y z
N MET A 1 14.31 3.63 5.30
CA MET A 1 13.89 3.58 6.72
C MET A 1 14.32 2.25 7.32
N LYS A 2 14.58 2.18 8.63
CA LYS A 2 14.82 0.92 9.33
C LYS A 2 13.51 0.21 9.65
N CYS A 3 13.48 -1.11 9.53
CA CYS A 3 12.33 -1.92 9.90
C CYS A 3 12.15 -1.91 11.42
N PRO A 4 11.00 -1.47 11.95
CA PRO A 4 10.77 -1.38 13.39
C PRO A 4 10.68 -2.76 14.06
N TYR A 5 10.52 -3.83 13.27
CA TYR A 5 10.40 -5.20 13.79
C TYR A 5 11.72 -5.96 13.85
N CYS A 6 12.68 -5.68 12.96
CA CYS A 6 13.92 -6.46 12.87
C CYS A 6 15.20 -5.64 12.61
N GLY A 7 15.11 -4.31 12.58
CA GLY A 7 16.23 -3.39 12.40
C GLY A 7 16.85 -3.35 10.99
N ASN A 8 16.41 -4.20 10.06
CA ASN A 8 16.97 -4.23 8.70
C ASN A 8 16.52 -3.04 7.85
N GLU A 9 17.28 -2.71 6.81
CA GLU A 9 16.83 -1.75 5.79
C GLU A 9 15.52 -2.19 5.13
N MET A 10 14.69 -1.20 4.81
CA MET A 10 13.45 -1.37 4.04
C MET A 10 13.54 -0.67 2.69
N ARG A 11 12.92 -1.27 1.68
CA ARG A 11 12.84 -0.71 0.32
C ARG A 11 11.52 -0.01 0.11
N LYS A 12 11.55 1.20 -0.46
CA LYS A 12 10.35 1.92 -0.90
C LYS A 12 9.72 1.20 -2.08
N GLY A 13 8.39 1.22 -2.15
CA GLY A 13 7.60 0.62 -3.22
C GLY A 13 6.13 1.00 -3.08
N LYS A 14 5.25 0.19 -3.68
CA LYS A 14 3.81 0.35 -3.56
C LYS A 14 3.08 -0.99 -3.59
N ILE A 15 1.93 -1.06 -2.92
CA ILE A 15 0.94 -2.13 -3.11
C ILE A 15 -0.04 -1.62 -4.16
N CYS A 16 -0.33 -2.43 -5.17
CA CYS A 16 -1.27 -2.09 -6.22
C CYS A 16 -2.36 -3.15 -6.33
N ALA A 17 -3.59 -2.70 -6.53
CA ALA A 17 -4.67 -3.56 -6.95
C ALA A 17 -4.36 -4.13 -8.35
N ILE A 18 -4.67 -5.40 -8.58
CA ILE A 18 -4.48 -6.04 -9.88
C ILE A 18 -5.81 -6.00 -10.62
N GLY A 19 -5.82 -5.33 -11.76
CA GLY A 19 -7.02 -5.15 -12.60
C GLY A 19 -7.35 -3.67 -12.81
N SER A 20 -7.80 -3.33 -14.02
CA SER A 20 -8.14 -1.94 -14.37
C SER A 20 -9.27 -1.41 -13.49
N GLY A 21 -9.04 -0.26 -12.85
CA GLY A 21 -10.00 0.37 -11.94
C GLY A 21 -10.26 -0.38 -10.64
N ALA A 22 -9.49 -1.44 -10.33
CA ALA A 22 -9.69 -2.23 -9.12
C ALA A 22 -9.40 -1.41 -7.86
N ALA A 23 -10.28 -1.53 -6.85
CA ALA A 23 -10.11 -0.85 -5.58
C ALA A 23 -9.21 -1.64 -4.62
N LEU A 24 -8.44 -0.93 -3.81
CA LEU A 24 -7.71 -1.48 -2.67
C LEU A 24 -8.35 -0.95 -1.39
N GLU A 25 -8.84 -1.84 -0.53
CA GLU A 25 -9.60 -1.46 0.66
C GLU A 25 -8.99 -2.05 1.93
N TRP A 26 -8.88 -1.21 2.97
CA TRP A 26 -8.82 -1.68 4.34
C TRP A 26 -10.24 -1.99 4.83
N LYS A 27 -10.45 -3.17 5.40
CA LYS A 27 -11.75 -3.57 5.93
C LYS A 27 -11.64 -3.87 7.40
N GLU A 28 -12.47 -3.22 8.18
CA GLU A 28 -12.68 -3.50 9.59
C GLU A 28 -14.17 -3.54 9.91
N ARG A 29 -14.53 -3.85 11.16
CA ARG A 29 -15.87 -4.31 11.53
C ARG A 29 -16.99 -3.33 11.12
N GLY A 30 -17.57 -3.55 9.94
CA GLY A 30 -18.64 -2.73 9.36
C GLY A 30 -18.15 -1.52 8.57
N GLU A 31 -16.85 -1.27 8.53
CA GLU A 31 -16.25 -0.11 7.86
C GLU A 31 -15.28 -0.57 6.76
N ALA A 32 -15.31 0.16 5.65
CA ALA A 32 -14.38 -0.03 4.55
C ALA A 32 -13.76 1.32 4.20
N PHE A 33 -12.46 1.30 4.02
CA PHE A 33 -11.67 2.48 3.76
C PHE A 33 -10.79 2.26 2.54
N ARG A 34 -10.93 3.11 1.53
CA ARG A 34 -10.22 2.97 0.26
C ARG A 34 -8.78 3.49 0.39
N LEU A 35 -7.82 2.62 0.16
CA LEU A 35 -6.38 2.89 0.23
C LEU A 35 -5.84 3.23 -1.16
N ASN A 36 -5.78 4.52 -1.47
CA ASN A 36 -5.20 4.99 -2.72
C ASN A 36 -4.46 6.32 -2.52
N THR A 37 -3.19 6.36 -2.92
CA THR A 37 -2.35 7.57 -2.94
C THR A 37 -2.14 8.11 -4.36
N GLU A 38 -2.63 7.41 -5.39
CA GLU A 38 -2.54 7.86 -6.78
C GLU A 38 -3.67 8.86 -7.12
N PRO A 39 -3.47 9.79 -8.07
CA PRO A 39 -4.54 10.67 -8.54
C PRO A 39 -5.75 9.86 -9.04
N LYS A 40 -6.98 10.36 -8.81
CA LYS A 40 -8.22 9.65 -9.16
C LYS A 40 -8.25 9.13 -10.61
N MET A 41 -7.77 9.94 -11.56
CA MET A 41 -7.73 9.56 -12.98
C MET A 41 -6.79 8.36 -13.24
N VAL A 42 -5.63 8.33 -12.56
CA VAL A 42 -4.67 7.22 -12.65
C VAL A 42 -5.26 5.94 -12.05
N ALA A 43 -5.91 6.06 -10.89
CA ALA A 43 -6.53 4.93 -10.21
C ALA A 43 -7.67 4.30 -11.02
N VAL A 44 -8.46 5.12 -11.75
CA VAL A 44 -9.50 4.60 -12.66
C VAL A 44 -8.90 3.76 -13.79
N MET A 45 -7.75 4.15 -14.33
CA MET A 45 -7.13 3.41 -15.44
C MET A 45 -6.39 2.16 -14.95
N ASN A 46 -5.63 2.29 -13.86
CA ASN A 46 -4.63 1.30 -13.47
C ASN A 46 -5.01 0.50 -12.21
N GLY A 47 -6.06 0.90 -11.51
CA GLY A 47 -6.37 0.43 -10.15
C GLY A 47 -5.69 1.27 -9.07
N ASP A 48 -6.18 1.12 -7.84
CA ASP A 48 -5.63 1.81 -6.68
C ASP A 48 -4.21 1.33 -6.37
N CYS A 49 -3.34 2.26 -5.98
CA CYS A 49 -2.06 1.92 -5.38
C CYS A 49 -1.80 2.79 -4.15
N ILE A 50 -1.10 2.21 -3.18
CA ILE A 50 -0.66 2.89 -1.95
C ILE A 50 0.85 2.74 -1.79
N ALA A 51 1.53 3.86 -1.52
CA ALA A 51 2.96 3.88 -1.24
C ALA A 51 3.29 3.20 0.09
N GLY A 52 4.48 2.62 0.18
CA GLY A 52 4.96 2.04 1.42
C GLY A 52 6.38 1.51 1.33
N TYR A 53 6.77 0.78 2.36
CA TYR A 53 8.08 0.16 2.46
C TYR A 53 7.95 -1.32 2.77
N ARG A 54 8.74 -2.15 2.10
CA ARG A 54 8.85 -3.59 2.39
C ARG A 54 10.22 -3.89 2.99
N CYS A 55 10.23 -4.57 4.14
CA CYS A 55 11.46 -5.13 4.68
C CYS A 55 11.83 -6.40 3.91
N GLU A 56 13.07 -6.49 3.41
CA GLU A 56 13.50 -7.68 2.66
C GLU A 56 13.70 -8.91 3.53
N LYS A 57 14.04 -8.72 4.80
CA LYS A 57 14.33 -9.82 5.74
C LYS A 57 13.04 -10.43 6.29
N CYS A 58 12.22 -9.65 6.98
CA CYS A 58 11.01 -10.16 7.67
C CYS A 58 9.72 -10.03 6.84
N LYS A 59 9.81 -9.47 5.62
CA LYS A 59 8.69 -9.30 4.67
C LYS A 59 7.53 -8.41 5.15
N LYS A 60 7.65 -7.78 6.32
CA LYS A 60 6.67 -6.78 6.80
C LYS A 60 6.63 -5.58 5.86
N ILE A 61 5.41 -5.06 5.67
CA ILE A 61 5.14 -3.86 4.90
C ILE A 61 4.61 -2.79 5.85
N ILE A 62 5.07 -1.56 5.67
CA ILE A 62 4.55 -0.38 6.34
C ILE A 62 4.01 0.53 5.25
N LEU A 63 2.76 0.95 5.39
CA LEU A 63 2.10 1.83 4.44
C LEU A 63 2.33 3.28 4.85
N GLU A 64 2.60 4.15 3.88
CA GLU A 64 2.53 5.60 4.06
C GLU A 64 1.11 6.02 3.67
N TYR A 65 0.33 6.46 4.66
CA TYR A 65 -1.04 6.90 4.46
C TYR A 65 -1.28 8.19 5.25
N GLU A 66 -1.45 9.30 4.55
CA GLU A 66 -1.82 10.63 5.07
C GLU A 66 -3.22 11.01 4.59
#